data_AF-A0A3C1QU41-F1
#
_entry.id   AF-A0A3C1QU41-F1
#
_cell.length_a   1.000
_cell.length_b   1.000
_cell.length_c   1.000
_cell.angle_alpha   90.00
_cell.angle_beta   90.00
_cell.angle_gamma   90.00
#
_symmetry.space_group_name_H-M   'P 1'
#
loop_
_entity.id
_entity.type
_entity.pdbx_description
1 polymer ?
#
loop_
_entity_poly.entity_id
_entity_poly.type
_entity_poly.pdbx_seq_one_letter_code
_entity_poly.pdbx_strand_id
1 'polypeptide(L)' 'LDGTTNFVHGFPSYCVTVAVERGGTVWAGAVYDPVADECFHAGRGEGAAIDSSLSVSTPLATSRCRSLDQG' A
#
# COMPACT_ATOMS: atom_id res chain seq x y z
N LEU A 1 5.71 -0.87 10.03
CA LEU A 1 6.41 -2.17 9.92
C LEU A 1 5.38 -3.25 10.20
N ASP A 2 4.64 -3.64 9.17
CA ASP A 2 3.83 -4.87 9.24
C ASP A 2 4.73 -5.99 8.67
N GLY A 3 4.97 -7.06 9.43
CA GLY A 3 5.96 -8.08 9.08
C GLY A 3 7.30 -8.02 9.83
N THR A 4 7.28 -7.78 11.15
CA THR A 4 8.45 -7.86 12.04
C THR A 4 9.23 -9.20 11.96
N THR A 5 8.62 -10.27 11.44
CA THR A 5 9.26 -11.59 11.29
C THR A 5 10.29 -11.64 10.16
N ASN A 6 10.14 -10.86 9.08
CA ASN A 6 11.03 -10.97 7.91
C ASN A 6 12.30 -10.12 8.03
N PHE A 7 12.27 -9.05 8.83
CA PHE A 7 13.39 -8.13 9.00
C PHE A 7 14.58 -8.77 9.76
N VAL A 8 14.33 -9.76 10.63
CA VAL A 8 15.35 -10.34 11.51
C VAL A 8 16.26 -11.35 10.79
N HIS A 9 15.91 -11.79 9.58
CA HIS A 9 16.65 -12.86 8.87
C HIS A 9 17.38 -12.41 7.60
N GLY A 10 17.45 -11.11 7.31
CA GLY A 10 18.22 -10.60 6.16
C GLY A 10 17.63 -10.98 4.79
N PHE A 11 16.35 -11.34 4.74
CA PHE A 11 15.65 -11.63 3.50
C PHE A 11 15.10 -10.33 2.87
N PRO A 12 15.26 -10.12 1.55
CA PRO A 12 14.84 -8.92 0.83
C PRO A 12 13.32 -8.93 0.60
N SER A 13 12.55 -8.90 1.67
CA SER A 13 11.08 -8.82 1.63
C SER A 13 10.60 -8.07 2.86
N TYR A 14 10.90 -6.78 2.90
CA TYR A 14 10.33 -5.85 3.86
C TYR A 14 9.72 -4.68 3.09
N CYS A 15 8.56 -4.21 3.53
CA CYS A 15 7.91 -3.04 2.98
C CYS A 15 7.71 -1.98 4.08
N VAL A 16 7.72 -0.72 3.67
CA VAL A 16 7.47 0.42 4.56
C VAL A 16 6.05 0.90 4.33
N THR A 17 5.21 0.79 5.36
CA THR A 17 3.82 1.26 5.33
C THR A 17 3.65 2.53 6.16
N VAL A 18 3.02 3.54 5.58
CA VAL A 18 2.65 4.81 6.25
C VAL A 18 1.18 5.08 5.99
N ALA A 19 0.45 5.53 7.01
CA ALA A 19 -0.93 5.97 6.89
C ALA A 19 -1.11 7.32 7.58
N VAL A 20 -1.93 8.18 6.97
CA VAL A 20 -2.29 9.49 7.52
C VAL A 20 -3.71 9.39 8.06
N GLU A 21 -3.85 9.60 9.37
CA GLU A 21 -5.13 9.67 10.05
C GLU A 21 -5.44 11.12 10.45
N ARG A 22 -6.70 11.53 10.30
CA ARG A 22 -7.22 12.79 10.83
C ARG A 22 -8.56 12.52 11.50
N GLY A 23 -8.61 12.71 12.81
CA GLY A 23 -9.83 12.60 13.60
C GLY A 23 -10.44 11.19 13.60
N GLY A 24 -9.63 10.13 13.79
CA GLY A 24 -10.11 8.75 13.78
C GLY A 24 -10.36 8.17 12.40
N THR A 25 -10.16 8.94 11.33
CA THR A 25 -10.39 8.51 9.95
C THR A 25 -9.07 8.46 9.19
N VAL A 26 -8.78 7.34 8.54
CA VAL A 26 -7.64 7.23 7.61
C VAL A 26 -7.95 7.97 6.31
N TRP A 27 -7.08 8.89 5.92
CA TRP A 27 -7.21 9.73 4.72
C TRP A 27 -6.35 9.24 3.57
N ALA A 28 -5.16 8.72 3.85
CA ALA A 28 -4.28 8.18 2.82
C ALA A 28 -3.36 7.12 3.42
N GLY A 29 -2.84 6.24 2.58
CA GLY A 29 -1.82 5.27 2.94
C GLY A 29 -0.91 4.96 1.77
N ALA A 30 0.33 4.58 2.08
CA ALA A 30 1.30 4.12 1.11
C ALA A 30 2.07 2.92 1.66
N VAL A 31 2.42 1.98 0.79
CA VAL A 31 3.28 0.83 1.02
C VAL A 31 4.39 0.87 -0.01
N TYR A 32 5.62 1.05 0.45
CA TYR A 32 6.81 1.04 -0.41
C TYR A 32 7.58 -0.27 -0.27
N ASP A 33 7.83 -0.94 -1.39
CA ASP A 33 8.72 -2.08 -1.50
C ASP A 33 10.06 -1.60 -2.10
N PRO A 34 11.13 -1.47 -1.28
CA PRO A 34 12.45 -1.03 -1.76
C PRO A 34 13.17 -2.06 -2.63
N VAL A 35 12.71 -3.32 -2.65
CA VAL A 35 13.32 -4.38 -3.45
C VAL A 35 12.80 -4.33 -4.88
N ALA A 36 11.49 -4.07 -5.04
CA ALA A 36 10.86 -3.86 -6.33
C ALA A 36 10.97 -2.41 -6.83
N ASP A 37 11.32 -1.46 -5.96
CA ASP A 37 11.23 -0.02 -6.18
C ASP A 37 9.82 0.43 -6.61
N GLU A 38 8.83 -0.09 -5.88
CA GLU A 38 7.40 0.13 -6.13
C GLU A 38 6.73 0.76 -4.93
N CYS A 39 5.90 1.78 -5.18
CA CYS A 39 5.11 2.46 -4.16
C CYS A 39 3.61 2.31 -4.45
N PHE A 40 2.93 1.49 -3.67
CA PHE A 40 1.47 1.38 -3.70
C PHE A 40 0.90 2.47 -2.80
N HIS A 41 -0.02 3.29 -3.30
CA HIS A 41 -0.62 4.33 -2.49
C HIS A 41 -2.12 4.49 -2.78
N ALA A 42 -2.86 4.93 -1.78
CA ALA A 42 -4.29 5.18 -1.90
C ALA A 42 -4.70 6.39 -1.05
N GLY A 43 -5.64 7.16 -1.57
CA GLY A 43 -6.20 8.33 -0.91
C GLY A 43 -7.72 8.28 -0.92
N ARG A 44 -8.34 8.71 0.19
CA ARG A 44 -9.80 8.83 0.30
C ARG A 44 -10.30 9.85 -0.73
N GLY A 45 -11.07 9.38 -1.71
CA GLY A 45 -11.58 10.20 -2.81
C GLY A 45 -10.68 10.27 -4.05
N GLU A 46 -9.43 9.83 -3.93
CA GLU A 46 -8.42 9.87 -5.00
C GLU A 46 -8.18 8.49 -5.65
N GLY A 47 -8.68 7.41 -5.02
CA GLY A 47 -8.50 6.05 -5.52
C GLY A 47 -7.18 5.44 -5.03
N ALA A 48 -6.67 4.46 -5.78
CA ALA A 48 -5.42 3.77 -5.50
C ALA A 48 -4.56 3.67 -6.77
N ALA A 49 -3.25 3.76 -6.62
CA ALA A 49 -2.27 3.66 -7.70
C ALA A 49 -0.99 2.97 -7.22
N ILE A 50 -0.19 2.54 -8.18
CA ILE A 50 1.17 2.04 -7.98
C ILE A 50 2.13 2.93 -8.77
N ASP A 51 3.21 3.36 -8.13
CA ASP A 51 4.32 4.02 -8.80
C ASP A 51 5.47 3.03 -8.95
N SER A 52 5.81 2.68 -10.20
CA SER A 52 6.98 1.84 -10.50
C SER A 52 8.18 2.73 -10.84
N SER A 53 9.34 2.42 -10.23
CA SER A 53 10.56 3.24 -10.33
C SER A 53 10.35 4.71 -9.92
N LEU A 54 9.35 4.97 -9.07
CA LEU A 54 8.92 6.29 -8.58
C LEU A 54 8.69 7.37 -9.66
N SER A 55 8.59 6.97 -10.93
CA SER A 55 8.54 7.87 -12.09
C SER A 55 7.28 7.69 -12.92
N VAL A 56 6.62 6.53 -12.81
CA VAL A 56 5.43 6.19 -13.59
C VAL A 56 4.32 5.74 -12.65
N SER A 57 3.23 6.50 -12.61
CA SER A 57 2.05 6.17 -11.81
C SER A 57 1.00 5.44 -12.64
N THR A 58 0.57 4.29 -12.15
CA THR A 58 -0.45 3.44 -12.78
C THR A 58 -1.64 3.28 -11.83
N PRO A 59 -2.86 3.72 -12.21
CA PRO A 59 -4.05 3.50 -11.40
C PRO A 59 -4.31 2.01 -11.16
N LEU A 60 -4.53 1.64 -9.91
CA LEU A 60 -4.95 0.29 -9.54
C LEU A 60 -6.46 0.20 -9.68
N ALA A 61 -6.92 -0.68 -10.54
CA ALA A 61 -8.34 -1.05 -10.58
C ALA A 61 -8.62 -1.97 -9.39
N THR A 62 -9.33 -1.47 -8.37
CA THR A 62 -9.89 -2.35 -7.34
C THR A 62 -10.90 -3.29 -8.01
N SER A 63 -10.89 -4.57 -7.66
CA SER A 63 -11.97 -5.47 -8.06
C SER A 63 -13.30 -4.82 -7.63
N ARG A 64 -14.33 -4.84 -8.48
CA ARG A 64 -15.65 -4.26 -8.17
C ARG A 64 -16.42 -5.10 -7.14
N CYS A 65 -15.73 -5.70 -6.17
CA CYS A 65 -16.32 -6.50 -5.11
C CYS A 65 -16.90 -5.54 -4.06
N ARG A 66 -18.23 -5.43 -4.01
CA ARG A 66 -18.96 -4.46 -3.19
C ARG A 66 -19.29 -4.95 -1.77
N SER A 67 -18.97 -6.19 -1.42
CA SER A 67 -19.18 -6.76 -0.08
C SER A 67 -18.43 -8.10 0.03
N LEU A 68 -17.88 -8.41 1.21
CA LEU A 68 -17.29 -9.70 1.59
C LEU A 68 -18.31 -10.59 2.34
N ASP A 69 -19.60 -10.25 2.31
CA ASP A 69 -20.67 -10.93 3.06
C ASP A 69 -21.34 -12.06 2.25
N GLN A 70 -20.56 -12.82 1.49
CA GLN A 70 -21.03 -14.09 0.90
C GLN A 70 -19.99 -15.18 1.12
N GLY A 71 -20.08 -15.79 2.29
CA GLY A 71 -19.52 -17.09 2.66
C GLY A 71 -20.47 -17.79 3.62
#